data_AF-A0A2G6DIP4-F1
#
_entry.id   AF-A0A2G6DIP4-F1
#
_cell.length_a   1.000
_cell.length_b   1.000
_cell.length_c   1.000
_cell.angle_alpha   90.00
_cell.angle_beta   90.00
_cell.angle_gamma   90.00
#
_symmetry.space_group_name_H-M   'P 1'
#
loop_
_entity.id
_entity.type
_entity.pdbx_description
1 polymer ?
#
loop_
_entity_poly.entity_id
_entity_poly.type
_entity_poly.pdbx_seq_one_letter_code
_entity_poly.pdbx_strand_id
1 'polypeptide(L)' 'MHQHLKENPRLKSKLSEIIESAYDYAITGAVRETGLTPKTFPESCPWTFETFMDNQFWPETV' A
#
# COMPACT_ATOMS: atom_id res chain seq x y z
N MET A 1 5.43 29.04 2.90
CA MET A 1 4.41 27.99 2.94
C MET A 1 4.91 26.69 2.31
N HIS A 2 6.01 26.08 2.78
CA HIS A 2 6.58 24.88 2.10
C HIS A 2 7.26 23.86 3.03
N GLN A 3 6.87 23.75 4.31
CA GLN A 3 7.66 22.94 5.26
C GLN A 3 6.88 22.11 6.29
N HIS A 4 5.56 21.93 6.16
CA HIS A 4 4.78 21.16 7.14
C HIS A 4 4.55 19.69 6.77
N LEU A 5 5.01 19.24 5.60
CA LEU A 5 4.80 17.86 5.12
C LEU A 5 5.95 16.90 5.46
N LYS A 6 7.10 17.40 5.93
CA LYS A 6 8.29 16.55 6.16
C LYS A 6 8.33 15.82 7.50
N GLU A 7 7.56 16.25 8.51
CA GLU A 7 7.85 15.90 9.91
C GLU A 7 6.59 15.45 10.70
N ASN A 8 5.62 14.77 10.06
CA ASN A 8 4.46 14.27 10.79
C ASN A 8 4.42 12.74 10.87
N PRO A 9 5.21 12.12 11.77
CA PRO A 9 5.21 10.68 11.96
C PRO A 9 3.82 10.15 12.37
N ARG A 10 2.96 10.97 13.00
CA ARG A 10 1.58 10.57 13.31
C ARG A 10 0.73 10.41 12.06
N LEU A 11 0.96 11.25 11.04
CA LEU A 11 0.26 11.13 9.76
C LEU A 11 0.74 9.89 9.01
N LYS A 12 2.06 9.63 8.98
CA LYS A 12 2.62 8.40 8.41
C LYS A 12 2.10 7.14 9.12
N SER A 13 2.06 7.14 10.45
CA SER A 13 1.53 6.01 11.24
C SER A 13 0.06 5.74 10.96
N LYS A 14 -0.76 6.79 10.85
CA LYS A 14 -2.18 6.64 10.52
C LYS A 14 -2.39 6.14 9.09
N LEU A 15 -1.54 6.58 8.15
CA LEU A 15 -1.55 6.06 6.79
C LEU A 15 -1.16 4.57 6.77
N SER A 16 -0.10 4.16 7.48
CA SER A 16 0.30 2.74 7.59
C SER A 16 -0.84 1.86 8.09
N GLU A 17 -1.54 2.27 9.16
CA GLU A 17 -2.68 1.52 9.70
C GLU A 17 -3.83 1.38 8.68
N ILE A 18 -4.13 2.45 7.95
CA ILE A 18 -5.14 2.44 6.89
C ILE A 18 -4.71 1.54 5.71
N ILE A 19 -3.44 1.58 5.32
CA ILE A 19 -2.89 0.77 4.22
C ILE A 19 -2.92 -0.71 4.58
N GLU A 20 -2.52 -1.08 5.80
CA GLU A 20 -2.59 -2.47 6.27
C GLU A 20 -4.02 -3.01 6.19
N SER A 21 -4.98 -2.23 6.70
CA SER A 21 -6.40 -2.59 6.63
C SER A 21 -6.87 -2.71 5.18
N ALA A 22 -6.53 -1.74 4.32
CA ALA A 22 -6.91 -1.75 2.91
C ALA A 22 -6.27 -2.91 2.14
N TYR A 23 -5.05 -3.31 2.50
CA TYR A 23 -4.32 -4.40 1.87
C TYR A 23 -4.95 -5.76 2.18
N ASP A 24 -5.44 -5.99 3.40
CA ASP A 24 -6.22 -7.19 3.75
C ASP A 24 -7.50 -7.31 2.90
N TYR A 25 -8.23 -6.20 2.74
CA TYR A 25 -9.37 -6.14 1.84
C TYR A 25 -8.99 -6.40 0.38
N ALA A 26 -7.85 -5.85 -0.06
CA ALA A 26 -7.34 -6.05 -1.42
C ALA A 26 -6.96 -7.52 -1.68
N ILE A 27 -6.32 -8.21 -0.74
CA ILE A 27 -6.05 -9.65 -0.84
C ILE A 27 -7.38 -10.40 -0.98
N THR A 28 -8.36 -10.11 -0.12
CA THR A 28 -9.67 -10.76 -0.19
C THR A 28 -10.36 -10.54 -1.54
N GLY A 29 -10.29 -9.32 -2.07
CA GLY A 29 -10.80 -9.00 -3.42
C GLY A 29 -10.05 -9.76 -4.52
N ALA A 30 -8.72 -9.72 -4.49
CA ALA A 30 -7.86 -10.37 -5.48
C ALA A 30 -8.02 -11.90 -5.47
N VAL A 31 -8.11 -12.52 -4.28
CA VAL A 31 -8.41 -13.96 -4.14
C VAL A 31 -9.75 -14.30 -4.77
N ARG A 32 -10.78 -13.47 -4.56
CA ARG A 32 -12.11 -13.68 -5.15
C ARG A 32 -12.12 -13.49 -6.66
N GLU A 33 -11.35 -12.54 -7.18
CA GLU A 33 -11.31 -12.20 -8.60
C GLU A 33 -10.43 -13.17 -9.40
N THR A 34 -9.27 -13.54 -8.86
CA THR A 34 -8.27 -14.37 -9.54
C THR A 34 -8.37 -15.86 -9.18
N GLY A 35 -9.04 -16.20 -8.08
CA GLY A 35 -9.06 -17.57 -7.54
C GLY A 35 -7.73 -18.03 -6.94
N LEU A 36 -6.74 -17.15 -6.83
CA LEU A 36 -5.45 -17.47 -6.22
C LEU A 36 -5.59 -17.65 -4.71
N THR A 37 -4.70 -18.47 -4.13
CA THR A 37 -4.73 -18.72 -2.69
C THR A 37 -4.23 -17.48 -1.95
N PRO A 38 -4.81 -17.09 -0.80
CA PRO A 38 -4.30 -15.96 0.00
C PRO A 38 -2.82 -16.11 0.37
N LYS A 39 -2.31 -17.35 0.48
CA LYS A 39 -0.88 -17.66 0.70
C LYS A 39 0.05 -17.22 -0.44
N THR A 40 -0.49 -16.99 -1.64
CA THR A 40 0.27 -16.46 -2.78
C THR A 40 0.58 -14.98 -2.60
N PHE A 41 -0.24 -14.28 -1.81
CA PHE A 41 -0.01 -12.88 -1.44
C PHE A 41 0.80 -12.82 -0.15
N PRO A 42 1.73 -11.86 -0.02
CA PRO A 42 2.45 -11.66 1.22
C PRO A 42 1.48 -11.26 2.35
N GLU A 43 1.66 -11.86 3.54
CA GLU A 43 0.79 -11.66 4.72
C GLU A 43 0.79 -10.23 5.26
N SER A 44 1.82 -9.44 4.92
CA SER A 44 1.90 -8.02 5.23
C SER A 44 2.21 -7.25 3.96
N CYS A 45 1.73 -6.01 3.87
CA CYS A 45 1.95 -5.16 2.70
C CYS A 45 3.46 -4.85 2.59
N PRO A 46 4.15 -5.32 1.53
CA PRO A 46 5.59 -5.04 1.37
C PRO A 46 5.86 -3.61 0.90
N TRP A 47 4.81 -2.86 0.53
CA TRP A 47 4.92 -1.51 -0.01
C TRP A 47 4.53 -0.47 1.02
N THR A 48 5.42 0.51 1.21
CA THR A 48 5.14 1.66 2.06
C THR A 48 4.38 2.75 1.31
N PHE A 49 3.77 3.68 2.03
CA PHE A 49 3.10 4.87 1.45
C PHE A 49 3.95 5.60 0.42
N GLU A 50 5.23 5.75 0.73
CA GLU A 50 6.18 6.43 -0.15
C GLU A 50 6.39 5.64 -1.44
N THR A 51 6.40 4.31 -1.39
CA THR A 51 6.60 3.45 -2.58
C THR A 51 5.41 3.48 -3.54
N PHE A 52 4.18 3.44 -3.06
CA PHE A 52 3.01 3.45 -3.96
C PHE A 52 2.65 4.84 -4.48
N MET A 53 3.00 5.89 -3.74
CA MET A 53 2.90 7.27 -4.22
C MET A 53 4.03 7.62 -5.18
N ASP A 54 5.08 6.81 -5.23
CA ASP A 54 6.16 7.00 -6.16
C ASP A 54 5.70 6.66 -7.59
N ASN A 55 5.61 7.69 -8.43
CA ASN A 55 5.18 7.54 -9.83
C ASN A 55 6.21 6.76 -10.68
N GLN A 56 7.42 6.51 -10.17
CA GLN A 56 8.46 5.72 -10.82
C GLN A 56 8.38 4.23 -10.45
N PHE A 57 7.58 3.88 -9.44
CA PHE A 57 7.33 2.50 -9.03
C PHE A 57 6.44 1.74 -10.02
N TRP A 58 5.52 2.45 -10.69
CA TRP A 58 4.67 1.86 -11.71
C TRP A 58 5.50 1.61 -12.98
N PRO A 59 5.49 0.39 -13.53
CA PRO A 59 6.16 0.15 -14.80
C PRO A 59 5.55 1.10 -15.82
N GLU A 60 6.40 1.93 -16.46
CA GLU A 60 5.96 2.78 -17.56
C GLU A 60 5.20 1.89 -18.54
N THR A 61 3.91 2.22 -18.72
CA THR A 61 3.01 1.52 -19.64
C THR A 61 3.72 1.34 -20.98
N VAL A 62 4.00 0.08 -21.32
CA VAL A 62 4.43 -0.35 -22.66
C VAL A 62 3.35 -0.10 -23.70
#